data_AF-A0A699TFS1-F1
#
_entry.id   AF-A0A699TFS1-F1
#
_cell.length_a   1.000
_cell.length_b   1.000
_cell.length_c   1.000
_cell.angle_alpha   90.00
_cell.angle_beta   90.00
_cell.angle_gamma   90.00
#
_symmetry.space_group_name_H-M   'P 1'
#
loop_
_entity.id
_entity.type
_entity.pdbx_description
1 polymer ?
#
loop_
_entity_poly.entity_id
_entity_poly.type
_entity_poly.pdbx_seq_one_letter_code
_entity_poly.pdbx_strand_id
1 'polypeptide(L)'
;DDYVKDPDPITRISKLDVSDPLHFHPNDSSSLTVVSIKLKGTENYQVWSCAMLLALEGKNKIGFIDGSCKRSRTYEVLGRQWDTVKAVVLEWILNSISEELFLGQIFSKRAKYV
;
A
#
# COMPACT_ATOMS: atom_id res chain seq x y z
N ASP A 1 26.38 13.84 30.50
CA ASP A 1 25.49 12.75 30.08
C ASP A 1 24.17 13.31 29.57
N ASP A 2 24.15 13.71 28.30
CA ASP A 2 22.91 13.98 27.58
C ASP A 2 22.31 12.64 27.14
N TYR A 3 21.58 11.99 28.05
CA TYR A 3 20.75 10.85 27.71
C TYR A 3 19.62 11.38 26.81
N VAL A 4 19.85 11.39 25.50
CA VAL A 4 18.83 11.65 24.49
C VAL A 4 17.75 10.59 24.70
N LYS A 5 16.68 10.97 25.43
CA LYS A 5 15.50 10.12 25.57
C LYS A 5 15.00 9.84 24.17
N ASP A 6 15.10 8.58 23.79
CA ASP A 6 14.50 8.08 22.57
C ASP A 6 13.02 8.51 22.57
N PRO A 7 12.56 9.28 21.57
CA PRO A 7 11.23 9.85 21.62
C PRO A 7 10.19 8.74 21.70
N ASP A 8 9.19 8.92 22.56
CA ASP A 8 8.12 7.95 22.77
C ASP A 8 7.49 7.52 21.43
N PRO A 9 7.03 6.26 21.31
CA PRO A 9 6.38 5.69 20.13
C PRO A 9 5.51 6.65 19.30
N ILE A 10 4.60 7.35 19.96
CA ILE A 10 3.60 8.24 19.34
C ILE A 10 4.29 9.48 18.73
N THR A 11 5.32 9.99 19.41
CA THR A 11 6.11 11.15 18.97
C THR A 11 6.90 10.87 17.69
N ARG A 12 7.17 9.60 17.35
CA ARG A 12 7.87 9.23 16.11
C ARG A 12 6.97 9.26 14.89
N ILE A 13 5.71 8.82 15.01
CA ILE A 13 4.73 8.88 13.91
C ILE A 13 4.29 10.32 13.67
N SER A 14 4.04 11.09 14.74
CA SER A 14 3.61 12.49 14.63
C SER A 14 4.65 13.44 14.04
N LYS A 15 5.90 12.98 13.92
CA LYS A 15 7.02 13.72 13.31
C LYS A 15 7.29 13.33 11.85
N LEU A 16 6.55 12.37 11.30
CA LEU A 16 6.67 12.04 9.88
C LEU A 16 6.24 13.25 9.06
N ASP A 17 7.10 13.65 8.13
CA ASP A 17 6.77 14.70 7.17
C ASP A 17 5.61 14.23 6.27
N VAL A 18 4.85 15.16 5.70
CA VAL A 18 3.78 14.82 4.74
C VAL A 18 4.34 14.10 3.51
N SER A 19 5.61 14.35 3.18
CA SER A 19 6.36 13.69 2.11
C SER A 19 7.00 12.37 2.55
N ASP A 20 6.74 11.88 3.77
CA ASP A 20 7.20 10.56 4.20
C ASP A 20 6.27 9.46 3.65
N PRO A 21 6.79 8.39 3.04
CA PRO A 21 5.96 7.28 2.57
C PRO A 21 5.10 6.63 3.66
N LEU A 22 5.53 6.67 4.92
CA LEU A 22 4.80 6.16 6.09
C LEU A 22 3.73 7.12 6.60
N HIS A 23 3.72 8.37 6.14
CA HIS A 23 2.67 9.32 6.48
C HIS A 23 1.34 8.83 5.91
N PHE A 24 0.36 8.68 6.80
CA PHE A 24 -0.98 8.22 6.48
C PHE A 24 -1.91 9.43 6.43
N HIS A 25 -2.17 9.92 5.23
CA HIS A 25 -3.01 11.10 5.05
C HIS A 25 -4.48 10.72 5.33
N PRO A 26 -5.32 11.62 5.89
CA PRO A 26 -6.75 11.34 6.07
C PRO A 26 -7.51 10.94 4.79
N ASN A 27 -6.97 11.32 3.63
CA ASN A 27 -7.48 10.97 2.31
C ASN A 27 -7.00 9.58 1.81
N ASP A 28 -6.13 8.90 2.56
CA ASP A 28 -5.67 7.54 2.26
C ASP A 28 -6.68 6.49 2.80
N SER A 29 -7.98 6.81 2.76
CA SER A 29 -9.01 5.89 3.21
C SER A 29 -9.13 4.71 2.26
N SER A 30 -9.30 3.53 2.84
CA SER A 30 -9.34 2.26 2.11
C SER A 30 -10.59 2.11 1.22
N SER A 31 -11.62 2.92 1.52
CA SER A 31 -12.87 3.06 0.79
C SER A 31 -12.77 3.80 -0.56
N LEU A 32 -11.64 4.44 -0.87
CA LEU A 32 -11.46 5.18 -2.13
C LEU A 32 -10.72 4.34 -3.16
N THR A 33 -11.35 4.12 -4.31
CA THR A 33 -10.67 3.52 -5.46
C THR A 33 -9.61 4.49 -5.98
N VAL A 34 -8.33 4.13 -5.85
CA VAL A 34 -7.21 5.01 -6.23
C VAL A 34 -7.08 5.21 -7.75
N VAL A 35 -7.62 4.26 -8.52
CA VAL A 35 -7.75 4.28 -9.97
C VAL A 35 -9.13 3.75 -10.37
N SER A 36 -9.78 4.37 -11.33
CA SER A 36 -11.09 3.95 -11.85
C SER A 36 -11.00 2.79 -12.85
N ILE A 37 -9.84 2.58 -13.45
CA ILE A 37 -9.59 1.55 -14.44
C ILE A 37 -9.50 0.20 -13.71
N LYS A 38 -10.38 -0.74 -14.07
CA LYS A 38 -10.34 -2.11 -13.55
C LYS A 38 -9.42 -2.98 -14.38
N LEU A 39 -8.52 -3.75 -13.74
CA LEU A 39 -7.73 -4.78 -14.42
C LEU A 39 -8.65 -5.93 -14.86
N LYS A 40 -8.74 -6.18 -16.16
CA LYS A 40 -9.59 -7.22 -16.76
C LYS A 40 -8.79 -8.42 -17.26
N GLY A 41 -7.54 -8.18 -17.65
CA GLY A 41 -6.65 -9.23 -18.12
C GLY A 41 -5.40 -8.65 -18.77
N THR A 42 -4.73 -9.46 -19.57
CA THR A 42 -3.50 -9.06 -20.28
C THR A 42 -3.75 -7.92 -21.28
N GLU A 43 -4.97 -7.82 -21.80
CA GLU A 43 -5.37 -6.83 -22.81
C GLU A 43 -5.34 -5.39 -22.32
N ASN A 44 -5.53 -5.17 -21.01
CA ASN A 44 -5.51 -3.82 -20.43
C ASN A 44 -4.48 -3.64 -19.32
N TYR A 45 -3.62 -4.64 -19.10
CA TYR A 45 -2.62 -4.62 -18.04
C TYR A 45 -1.70 -3.39 -18.12
N GLN A 46 -1.19 -3.04 -19.30
CA GLN A 46 -0.27 -1.91 -19.49
C GLN A 46 -0.92 -0.58 -19.08
N VAL A 47 -2.17 -0.36 -19.48
CA VAL A 47 -2.92 0.86 -19.14
C VAL A 47 -3.21 0.90 -17.63
N TRP A 48 -3.65 -0.23 -17.07
CA TRP A 48 -3.92 -0.35 -15.65
C TRP A 48 -2.66 -0.15 -14.80
N SER A 49 -1.53 -0.75 -15.18
CA SER A 49 -0.27 -0.66 -14.44
C SER A 49 0.26 0.76 -14.45
N CYS A 50 0.26 1.45 -15.59
CA CYS A 50 0.65 2.85 -15.67
C CYS A 50 -0.24 3.74 -14.80
N ALA A 51 -1.56 3.56 -14.85
CA ALA A 51 -2.48 4.33 -14.02
C ALA A 51 -2.25 4.09 -12.52
N MET A 52 -2.04 2.83 -12.12
CA MET A 52 -1.77 2.47 -10.73
C MET A 52 -0.45 3.07 -10.24
N LEU A 53 0.62 2.97 -11.04
CA LEU A 53 1.92 3.54 -10.69
C LEU A 53 1.85 5.06 -10.50
N LEU A 54 1.22 5.79 -11.42
CA LEU A 54 1.03 7.24 -11.32
C LEU A 54 0.20 7.63 -10.08
N ALA A 55 -0.85 6.87 -9.78
CA ALA A 55 -1.69 7.12 -8.61
C ALA A 55 -0.93 6.90 -7.28
N LEU A 56 -0.06 5.90 -7.23
CA LEU A 56 0.79 5.62 -6.07
C LEU A 56 1.93 6.63 -5.95
N GLU A 57 2.52 7.07 -7.06
CA GLU A 57 3.53 8.13 -7.08
C GLU A 57 2.96 9.45 -6.56
N GLY A 58 1.76 9.85 -7.01
CA GLY A 58 1.07 11.03 -6.50
C GLY A 58 0.70 10.98 -5.01
N LYS A 59 0.69 9.78 -4.40
CA LYS A 59 0.50 9.57 -2.96
C LYS A 59 1.80 9.29 -2.19
N ASN A 60 2.93 9.28 -2.89
CA ASN A 60 4.23 8.92 -2.37
C ASN A 60 4.26 7.50 -1.74
N LYS A 61 3.61 6.54 -2.40
CA LYS A 61 3.50 5.14 -1.96
C LYS A 61 4.17 4.15 -2.93
N ILE A 62 4.87 4.63 -3.95
CA ILE A 62 5.59 3.77 -4.92
C ILE A 62 6.62 2.85 -4.25
N GLY A 63 7.20 3.32 -3.13
CA GLY A 63 8.19 2.55 -2.38
C GLY A 63 7.69 1.24 -1.78
N PHE A 64 6.37 1.08 -1.67
CA PHE A 64 5.74 -0.19 -1.25
C PHE A 64 5.67 -1.22 -2.38
N ILE A 65 5.80 -0.79 -3.64
CA ILE A 65 5.77 -1.64 -4.83
C ILE A 65 7.18 -2.08 -5.20
N ASP A 66 8.12 -1.14 -5.27
CA ASP A 66 9.51 -1.42 -5.67
C ASP A 66 10.41 -1.90 -4.52
N GLY A 67 9.93 -1.83 -3.27
CA GLY A 67 10.65 -2.26 -2.08
C GLY A 67 11.68 -1.24 -1.55
N SER A 68 11.72 -0.03 -2.08
CA SER A 68 12.55 1.07 -1.55
C SER A 68 12.07 1.54 -0.17
N CYS A 69 10.77 1.46 0.12
CA CYS A 69 10.21 1.71 1.45
C CYS A 69 10.23 0.42 2.28
N LYS A 70 11.23 0.30 3.17
CA LYS A 70 11.44 -0.91 3.97
C LYS A 70 10.80 -0.79 5.36
N ARG A 71 10.19 -1.88 5.80
CA ARG A 71 9.71 -2.02 7.18
C ARG A 71 10.86 -1.88 8.16
N SER A 72 10.72 -0.97 9.13
CA SER A 72 11.70 -0.84 10.21
C SER A 72 11.73 -2.10 11.09
N ARG A 73 12.93 -2.57 11.41
CA ARG A 73 13.18 -3.66 12.38
C ARG A 73 13.59 -3.14 13.75
N THR A 74 14.18 -1.95 13.79
CA THR A 74 14.65 -1.29 15.01
C THR A 74 13.52 -0.58 15.74
N TYR A 75 12.62 0.04 15.00
CA TYR A 75 11.53 0.84 15.55
C TYR A 75 10.20 0.16 15.23
N GLU A 76 9.72 -0.67 16.15
CA GLU A 76 8.50 -1.47 15.96
C GLU A 76 7.27 -0.62 15.64
N VAL A 77 7.22 0.60 16.14
CA VAL A 77 6.13 1.55 15.90
C VAL A 77 6.09 1.99 14.43
N LEU A 78 7.25 2.30 13.85
CA LEU A 78 7.36 2.59 12.41
C LEU A 78 7.14 1.32 11.59
N GLY A 79 7.53 0.15 12.11
CA GLY A 79 7.20 -1.14 11.52
C GLY A 79 5.70 -1.39 11.42
N ARG A 80 4.94 -1.11 12.49
CA ARG A 80 3.47 -1.20 12.51
C ARG A 80 2.84 -0.18 11.57
N GLN A 81 3.32 1.06 11.56
CA GLN A 81 2.86 2.08 10.62
C GLN A 81 3.06 1.65 9.16
N TRP A 82 4.22 1.08 8.85
CA TRP A 82 4.50 0.51 7.53
C TRP A 82 3.53 -0.63 7.18
N ASP A 83 3.23 -1.52 8.14
CA ASP A 83 2.27 -2.61 7.92
C ASP A 83 0.86 -2.07 7.62
N THR A 84 0.42 -1.01 8.30
CA THR A 84 -0.86 -0.32 8.05
C THR A 84 -0.90 0.30 6.66
N VAL A 85 0.11 1.10 6.29
CA VAL A 85 0.15 1.76 4.98
C VAL A 85 0.21 0.74 3.85
N LYS A 86 1.01 -0.33 4.02
CA LYS A 86 1.06 -1.44 3.06
C LYS A 86 -0.32 -2.08 2.88
N ALA A 87 -1.07 -2.31 3.95
CA ALA A 87 -2.40 -2.92 3.85
C ALA A 87 -3.34 -2.06 2.99
N VAL A 88 -3.29 -0.73 3.13
CA VAL A 88 -4.08 0.19 2.30
C VAL A 88 -3.65 0.17 0.84
N VAL A 89 -2.33 0.15 0.55
CA VAL A 89 -1.83 0.01 -0.83
C VAL A 89 -2.32 -1.30 -1.46
N LEU A 90 -2.32 -2.40 -0.71
CA LEU A 90 -2.86 -3.67 -1.17
C LEU A 90 -4.36 -3.60 -1.42
N GLU A 91 -5.12 -2.94 -0.55
CA GLU A 91 -6.56 -2.76 -0.73
C GLU A 91 -6.87 -1.93 -1.99
N TRP A 92 -6.11 -0.87 -2.29
CA TRP A 92 -6.25 -0.13 -3.55
C TRP A 92 -5.99 -1.00 -4.77
N ILE A 93 -4.94 -1.83 -4.72
CA ILE A 93 -4.64 -2.77 -5.81
C ILE A 93 -5.80 -3.76 -5.99
N LEU A 94 -6.26 -4.40 -4.90
CA LEU A 94 -7.37 -5.34 -4.93
C LEU A 94 -8.66 -4.70 -5.44
N ASN A 95 -9.00 -3.52 -4.94
CA ASN A 95 -10.17 -2.75 -5.35
C ASN A 95 -10.06 -2.22 -6.78
N SER A 96 -8.90 -2.33 -7.45
CA SER A 96 -8.74 -1.99 -8.86
C SER A 96 -8.76 -3.21 -9.80
N ILE A 97 -8.95 -4.42 -9.27
CA ILE A 97 -9.08 -5.64 -10.08
C ILE A 97 -10.57 -5.86 -10.42
N SER A 98 -10.86 -6.34 -11.62
CA SER A 98 -12.22 -6.72 -12.00
C SER A 98 -12.70 -7.94 -11.20
N GLU A 99 -13.99 -7.99 -10.90
CA GLU A 99 -14.59 -9.08 -10.14
C GLU A 99 -14.40 -10.44 -10.82
N GLU A 100 -14.49 -10.48 -12.16
CA GLU A 100 -14.27 -11.69 -12.95
C GLU A 100 -12.87 -12.27 -12.75
N LEU A 101 -11.83 -11.43 -12.79
CA LEU A 101 -10.45 -11.87 -12.57
C LEU A 101 -10.22 -12.28 -11.10
N PHE A 102 -10.83 -11.57 -10.16
CA PHE A 102 -10.76 -11.86 -8.73
C PHE A 102 -11.38 -13.22 -8.39
N LEU A 103 -12.59 -13.48 -8.90
CA LEU A 103 -13.28 -14.76 -8.76
C LEU A 103 -12.51 -15.89 -9.46
N GLY A 104 -11.98 -15.64 -10.66
CA GLY A 104 -11.13 -16.59 -11.38
C GLY A 104 -9.94 -17.07 -10.55
N GLN A 105 -9.27 -16.18 -9.81
CA GLN A 105 -8.20 -16.58 -8.90
C GLN A 105 -8.69 -17.43 -7.71
N ILE A 106 -9.85 -17.12 -7.14
CA ILE A 106 -10.43 -17.89 -6.03
C ILE A 106 -10.79 -19.31 -6.48
N PHE A 107 -11.43 -19.44 -7.64
CA PHE A 107 -11.83 -20.74 -8.19
C PHE A 107 -10.61 -21.56 -8.66
N SER A 108 -9.60 -20.94 -9.28
CA SER A 108 -8.34 -21.61 -9.64
C SER A 108 -7.62 -22.21 -8.42
N LYS A 109 -7.58 -21.48 -7.30
CA LYS A 109 -7.03 -22.01 -6.03
C LYS A 109 -7.87 -23.12 -5.40
N ARG A 110 -9.13 -23.31 -5.81
CA ARG A 110 -10.02 -24.39 -5.36
C ARG A 110 -10.06 -25.59 -6.30
N ALA A 111 -9.74 -25.42 -7.58
CA ALA A 111 -9.69 -26.50 -8.56
C ALA A 111 -8.66 -27.59 -8.20
N LYS A 112 -7.61 -27.25 -7.44
CA LYS A 112 -6.65 -28.22 -6.89
C LYS A 112 -7.24 -29.17 -5.83
N TYR A 113 -8.47 -28.96 -5.38
CA TYR A 113 -9.18 -29.78 -4.38
C TYR A 113 -10.41 -30.49 -4.96
N VAL A 114 -10.56 -30.50 -6.29
CA VAL A 114 -11.61 -31.26 -7.01
C VAL A 114 -10.96 -32.42 -7.74
#